data_AF-A0A1V4RBT7-F1
#
_entry.id   AF-A0A1V4RBT7-F1
#
_cell.length_a   1.000
_cell.length_b   1.000
_cell.length_c   1.000
_cell.angle_alpha   90.00
_cell.angle_beta   90.00
_cell.angle_gamma   90.00
#
_symmetry.space_group_name_H-M   'P 1'
#
loop_
_entity.id
_entity.type
_entity.pdbx_description
1 polymer ?
#
loop_
_entity_poly.entity_id
_entity_poly.type
_entity_poly.pdbx_seq_one_letter_code
_entity_poly.pdbx_strand_id
1 'polypeptide(L)'
;MNIQMILVLLALALFSTLLLNTYNIMLDQSTLVYDNIRYLQGQKIADRYFQKIEAELLGDPPIFHFSEVHSNYSNLNETLTVNGVVYNINIVSAYCDSLGNTPYADTLYQKVDIQMNCLSTTLDTLYIGTSTKPFSKFLINKGF
;
A
#
# COMPACT_ATOMS: atom_id res chain seq x y z
N MET A 1 -17.72 39.16 -44.50
CA MET A 1 -17.08 38.76 -43.22
C MET A 1 -15.70 38.23 -43.58
N ASN A 2 -14.66 39.01 -43.30
CA ASN A 2 -13.33 38.81 -43.90
C ASN A 2 -12.66 37.54 -43.35
N ILE A 3 -11.95 36.80 -44.20
CA ILE A 3 -11.21 35.56 -43.88
C ILE A 3 -10.37 35.69 -42.60
N GLN A 4 -9.82 36.88 -42.34
CA GLN A 4 -9.09 37.20 -41.10
C GLN A 4 -9.91 36.95 -39.82
N MET A 5 -11.21 37.23 -39.83
CA MET A 5 -12.08 37.05 -38.65
C MET A 5 -12.33 35.57 -38.34
N ILE A 6 -12.45 34.73 -39.38
CA ILE A 6 -12.62 33.27 -39.23
C ILE A 6 -11.32 32.63 -38.74
N LEU A 7 -10.17 33.08 -39.25
CA LEU A 7 -8.87 32.55 -38.84
C LEU A 7 -8.58 32.82 -37.35
N VAL A 8 -8.95 34.01 -36.87
CA VAL A 8 -8.81 34.39 -35.44
C VAL A 8 -9.73 33.54 -34.56
N LEU A 9 -10.97 33.29 -34.99
CA LEU A 9 -11.92 32.44 -34.26
C LEU A 9 -11.44 30.99 -34.16
N LEU A 10 -10.88 30.45 -35.25
CA LEU A 10 -10.27 29.12 -35.25
C LEU A 10 -9.06 29.05 -34.33
N ALA A 11 -8.18 30.06 -34.38
CA ALA A 11 -7.01 30.14 -33.51
C ALA A 11 -7.40 30.20 -32.02
N LEU A 12 -8.44 30.96 -31.68
CA LEU A 12 -8.97 31.03 -30.31
C LEU A 12 -9.57 29.70 -29.84
N ALA A 13 -10.29 28.99 -30.72
CA ALA A 13 -10.83 27.67 -30.39
C ALA A 13 -9.72 26.63 -30.18
N LEU A 14 -8.70 26.63 -31.04
CA LEU A 14 -7.54 25.75 -30.93
C LEU A 14 -6.72 26.04 -29.67
N PHE A 15 -6.45 27.31 -29.40
CA PHE A 15 -5.73 27.73 -28.20
C PHE A 15 -6.48 27.36 -26.91
N SER A 16 -7.80 27.58 -26.87
CA SER A 16 -8.63 27.21 -25.71
C SER A 16 -8.64 25.70 -25.47
N THR A 17 -8.68 24.91 -26.53
CA THR A 17 -8.64 23.44 -26.45
C THR A 17 -7.28 22.95 -25.95
N LEU A 18 -6.18 23.51 -26.47
CA LEU A 18 -4.82 23.18 -26.04
C LEU A 18 -4.61 23.55 -24.57
N LEU A 19 -5.12 24.71 -24.16
CA LEU A 19 -5.02 25.18 -22.79
C LEU A 19 -5.81 24.27 -21.83
N LEU A 20 -7.06 23.94 -22.17
CA LEU A 20 -7.89 23.03 -21.38
C LEU A 20 -7.25 21.65 -21.22
N ASN A 21 -6.72 21.10 -22.32
CA ASN A 21 -6.05 19.79 -22.30
C ASN A 21 -4.81 19.82 -21.40
N THR A 22 -4.03 20.90 -21.46
CA THR A 22 -2.84 21.07 -20.60
C THR A 22 -3.20 21.09 -19.12
N TYR A 23 -4.28 21.78 -18.75
CA TYR A 23 -4.78 21.81 -17.36
C TYR A 23 -5.24 20.43 -16.90
N ASN A 24 -5.99 19.70 -17.72
CA ASN A 24 -6.44 18.36 -17.38
C ASN A 24 -5.26 17.40 -17.15
N ILE A 25 -4.29 17.40 -18.06
CA ILE A 25 -3.07 16.56 -17.92
C ILE A 25 -2.31 16.90 -16.64
N MET A 26 -2.18 18.18 -16.29
CA MET A 26 -1.50 18.58 -15.05
C MET A 26 -2.26 18.12 -13.79
N LEU A 27 -3.59 18.19 -13.79
CA LEU A 27 -4.41 17.73 -12.67
C LEU A 27 -4.32 16.21 -12.49
N ASP A 28 -4.35 15.46 -13.60
CA ASP A 28 -4.20 14.00 -13.57
C ASP A 28 -2.82 13.59 -13.05
N GLN A 29 -1.76 14.26 -13.53
CA GLN A 29 -0.40 14.02 -13.04
C GLN A 29 -0.26 14.36 -11.56
N SER A 30 -0.87 15.46 -11.09
CA SER A 30 -0.85 15.83 -9.69
C SER A 30 -1.50 14.75 -8.82
N THR A 31 -2.66 14.23 -9.24
CA THR A 31 -3.37 13.14 -8.56
C THR A 31 -2.52 11.89 -8.47
N LEU A 32 -1.91 11.46 -9.58
CA LEU A 32 -1.01 10.30 -9.61
C LEU A 32 0.19 10.46 -8.68
N VAL A 33 0.77 11.66 -8.56
CA VAL A 33 1.89 11.93 -7.65
C VAL A 33 1.45 11.78 -6.20
N TYR A 34 0.29 12.34 -5.82
CA TYR A 34 -0.22 12.21 -4.46
C TYR A 34 -0.57 10.77 -4.09
N ASP A 35 -1.17 10.01 -5.00
CA ASP A 35 -1.47 8.59 -4.79
C ASP A 35 -0.18 7.77 -4.63
N ASN A 36 0.85 8.06 -5.42
CA ASN A 36 2.17 7.42 -5.25
C ASN A 36 2.82 7.75 -3.90
N ILE A 37 2.70 8.99 -3.42
CA ILE A 37 3.19 9.37 -2.08
C ILE A 37 2.44 8.58 -1.00
N ARG A 38 1.12 8.42 -1.13
CA ARG A 38 0.30 7.62 -0.19
C ARG A 38 0.67 6.14 -0.24
N TYR A 39 0.97 5.61 -1.42
CA TYR A 39 1.47 4.25 -1.61
C TYR A 39 2.82 4.03 -0.92
N LEU A 40 3.77 4.95 -1.10
CA LEU A 40 5.09 4.91 -0.44
C LEU A 40 4.96 5.02 1.09
N GLN A 41 4.03 5.83 1.58
CA GLN A 41 3.71 5.90 3.01
C GLN A 41 3.16 4.56 3.51
N GLY A 42 2.23 3.94 2.79
CA GLY A 42 1.75 2.60 3.09
C GLY A 42 2.88 1.57 3.16
N GLN A 43 3.80 1.56 2.19
CA GLN A 43 4.96 0.66 2.22
C GLN A 43 5.80 0.84 3.49
N LYS A 44 6.09 2.09 3.89
CA LYS A 44 6.82 2.36 5.14
C LYS A 44 6.07 1.88 6.39
N ILE A 45 4.73 1.93 6.38
CA ILE A 45 3.91 1.40 7.46
C ILE A 45 4.06 -0.13 7.52
N ALA A 46 3.95 -0.84 6.39
CA ALA A 46 4.19 -2.29 6.36
C ALA A 46 5.59 -2.65 6.86
N ASP A 47 6.64 -1.95 6.39
CA ASP A 47 8.01 -2.18 6.84
C ASP A 47 8.17 -1.99 8.35
N ARG A 48 7.48 -0.99 8.93
CA ARG A 48 7.46 -0.78 10.38
C ARG A 48 6.84 -1.97 11.13
N TYR A 49 5.74 -2.54 10.63
CA TYR A 49 5.13 -3.73 11.25
C TYR A 49 6.04 -4.95 11.15
N PHE A 50 6.70 -5.17 9.99
CA PHE A 50 7.66 -6.26 9.87
C PHE A 50 8.83 -6.13 10.83
N GLN A 51 9.39 -4.93 10.97
CA GLN A 51 10.47 -4.67 11.93
C GLN A 51 10.01 -4.85 13.37
N LYS A 52 8.77 -4.44 13.70
CA LYS A 52 8.19 -4.63 15.03
C LYS A 52 8.10 -6.12 15.36
N ILE A 53 7.52 -6.93 14.47
CA ILE A 53 7.38 -8.39 14.67
C ILE A 53 8.76 -9.04 14.85
N GLU A 54 9.74 -8.67 14.01
CA GLU A 54 11.11 -9.20 14.16
C GLU A 54 11.76 -8.77 15.48
N ALA A 55 11.60 -7.52 15.90
CA ALA A 55 12.16 -7.02 17.15
C ALA A 55 11.53 -7.70 18.38
N GLU A 56 10.23 -7.96 18.36
CA GLU A 56 9.53 -8.66 19.44
C GLU A 56 9.93 -10.14 19.54
N LEU A 57 10.24 -10.77 18.41
CA LEU A 57 10.77 -12.14 18.33
C LEU A 57 12.24 -12.26 18.73
N LEU A 58 13.06 -11.25 18.45
CA LEU A 58 14.51 -11.26 18.74
C LEU A 58 14.88 -10.60 20.07
N GLY A 59 13.94 -9.95 20.75
CA GLY A 59 14.18 -9.34 22.05
C GLY A 59 14.60 -10.37 23.10
N ASP A 60 15.44 -9.96 24.04
CA ASP A 60 15.83 -10.77 25.20
C ASP A 60 15.41 -10.05 26.50
N PRO A 61 14.42 -10.55 27.27
CA PRO A 61 13.62 -11.75 26.99
C PRO A 61 12.62 -11.54 25.83
N PRO A 62 12.26 -12.59 25.06
CA PRO A 62 11.32 -12.47 23.96
C PRO A 62 9.95 -12.07 24.51
N ILE A 63 9.36 -11.04 23.90
CA ILE A 63 8.02 -10.55 24.29
C ILE A 63 6.95 -11.49 23.74
N PHE A 64 7.21 -12.08 22.57
CA PHE A 64 6.33 -13.06 21.94
C PHE A 64 7.07 -14.34 21.55
N HIS A 65 6.42 -15.48 21.78
CA HIS A 65 6.86 -16.75 21.21
C HIS A 65 6.48 -16.84 19.73
N PHE A 66 7.20 -17.66 18.96
CA PHE A 66 6.92 -17.84 17.53
C PHE A 66 5.48 -18.29 17.25
N SER A 67 4.88 -19.09 18.13
CA SER A 67 3.47 -19.49 18.04
C SER A 67 2.49 -18.33 18.24
N GLU A 68 2.86 -17.30 19.00
CA GLU A 68 2.01 -16.15 19.32
C GLU A 68 1.94 -15.14 18.16
N VAL A 69 2.93 -15.14 17.26
CA VAL A 69 2.85 -14.36 16.01
C VAL A 69 1.68 -14.84 15.15
N HIS A 70 1.43 -16.16 15.09
CA HIS A 70 0.26 -16.66 14.39
C HIS A 70 -1.04 -16.28 15.12
N SER A 71 -1.11 -16.42 16.45
CA SER A 71 -2.35 -16.09 17.18
C SER A 71 -2.70 -14.61 17.09
N ASN A 72 -1.71 -13.74 17.27
CA ASN A 72 -1.92 -12.29 17.38
C ASN A 72 -2.14 -11.63 16.02
N TYR A 73 -1.53 -12.16 14.97
CA TYR A 73 -1.57 -11.58 13.62
C TYR A 73 -2.33 -12.43 12.60
N SER A 74 -3.09 -13.46 13.01
CA SER A 74 -3.84 -14.32 12.07
C SER A 74 -4.86 -13.54 11.23
N ASN A 75 -5.52 -12.52 11.80
CA ASN A 75 -6.47 -11.62 11.12
C ASN A 75 -6.55 -10.28 11.87
N LEU A 76 -5.42 -9.60 12.02
CA LEU A 76 -5.38 -8.33 12.75
C LEU A 76 -5.81 -7.20 11.82
N ASN A 77 -6.88 -6.50 12.19
CA ASN A 77 -7.33 -5.29 11.52
C ASN A 77 -7.06 -4.08 12.41
N GLU A 78 -6.18 -3.19 11.95
CA GLU A 78 -5.83 -1.95 12.63
C GLU A 78 -6.08 -0.74 11.73
N THR A 79 -6.22 0.43 12.33
CA THR A 79 -6.27 1.69 11.59
C THR A 79 -5.17 2.61 12.08
N LEU A 80 -4.47 3.24 11.14
CA LEU A 80 -3.42 4.20 11.45
C LEU A 80 -3.66 5.49 10.67
N THR A 81 -3.64 6.62 11.36
CA THR A 81 -3.75 7.92 10.72
C THR A 81 -2.36 8.52 10.53
N VAL A 82 -1.98 8.79 9.28
CA VAL A 82 -0.71 9.45 8.93
C VAL A 82 -1.03 10.68 8.09
N ASN A 83 -0.57 11.85 8.53
CA ASN A 83 -0.79 13.13 7.82
C ASN A 83 -2.26 13.40 7.46
N GLY A 84 -3.19 13.03 8.35
CA GLY A 84 -4.63 13.21 8.15
C GLY A 84 -5.29 12.19 7.22
N VAL A 85 -4.55 11.20 6.70
CA VAL A 85 -5.09 10.09 5.91
C VAL A 85 -5.19 8.85 6.79
N VAL A 86 -6.36 8.24 6.81
CA VAL A 86 -6.61 6.98 7.53
C VAL A 86 -6.23 5.81 6.62
N TYR A 87 -5.33 4.97 7.11
CA TYR A 87 -4.96 3.69 6.51
C TYR A 87 -5.62 2.57 7.30
N ASN A 88 -6.40 1.72 6.63
CA ASN A 88 -6.85 0.47 7.24
C ASN A 88 -5.86 -0.62 6.86
N ILE A 89 -5.37 -1.33 7.87
CA ILE A 89 -4.29 -2.29 7.79
C ILE A 89 -4.87 -3.64 8.17
N ASN A 90 -4.71 -4.62 7.30
CA ASN A 90 -5.07 -6.00 7.54
C ASN A 90 -3.81 -6.86 7.48
N ILE A 91 -3.50 -7.53 8.59
CA ILE A 91 -2.34 -8.41 8.72
C ILE A 91 -2.86 -9.84 8.89
N VAL A 92 -2.32 -10.74 8.06
CA VAL A 92 -2.65 -12.16 8.06
C VAL A 92 -1.36 -12.95 8.19
N SER A 93 -1.23 -13.66 9.31
CA SER A 93 -0.13 -14.59 9.57
C SER A 93 -0.60 -16.02 9.37
N ALA A 94 0.14 -16.80 8.58
CA ALA A 94 -0.11 -18.21 8.34
C ALA A 94 1.21 -19.01 8.40
N TYR A 95 1.14 -20.24 8.92
CA TYR A 95 2.25 -21.18 8.81
C TYR A 95 2.49 -21.55 7.34
N CYS A 96 3.76 -21.76 6.97
CA CYS A 96 4.16 -22.07 5.60
C CYS A 96 5.28 -23.12 5.55
N ASP A 97 5.65 -23.57 4.36
CA ASP A 97 6.87 -24.35 4.14
C ASP A 97 8.11 -23.42 4.03
N SER A 98 9.29 -24.01 3.84
CA SER A 98 10.56 -23.29 3.64
C SER A 98 10.61 -22.42 2.39
N LEU A 99 9.65 -22.60 1.47
CA LEU A 99 9.48 -21.83 0.23
C LEU A 99 8.35 -20.79 0.33
N GLY A 100 7.63 -20.74 1.45
CA GLY A 100 6.53 -19.80 1.67
C GLY A 100 5.15 -20.28 1.25
N ASN A 101 4.98 -21.55 0.89
CA ASN A 101 3.70 -22.12 0.51
C ASN A 101 2.90 -22.54 1.75
N THR A 102 1.62 -22.17 1.77
CA THR A 102 0.69 -22.51 2.86
C THR A 102 0.02 -23.90 2.77
N PRO A 103 -0.09 -24.61 1.62
CA PRO A 103 -0.72 -25.93 1.56
C PRO A 103 0.03 -27.04 2.32
N TYR A 104 1.34 -26.90 2.49
CA TYR A 104 2.22 -27.86 3.20
C TYR A 104 2.91 -27.17 4.38
N ALA A 105 2.11 -26.54 5.23
CA ALA A 105 2.60 -25.72 6.32
C ALA A 105 3.43 -26.51 7.35
N ASP A 106 4.57 -25.94 7.74
CA ASP A 106 5.40 -26.37 8.86
C ASP A 106 5.31 -25.32 9.98
N THR A 107 5.38 -25.77 11.23
CA THR A 107 5.41 -24.91 12.42
C THR A 107 6.70 -24.10 12.56
N LEU A 108 7.74 -24.45 11.80
CA LEU A 108 9.03 -23.76 11.79
C LEU A 108 9.04 -22.49 10.94
N TYR A 109 8.09 -22.32 10.02
CA TYR A 109 8.04 -21.17 9.12
C TYR A 109 6.69 -20.49 9.20
N GLN A 110 6.71 -19.16 9.18
CA GLN A 110 5.49 -18.35 9.13
C GLN A 110 5.64 -17.28 8.06
N LYS A 111 4.56 -17.09 7.31
CA LYS A 111 4.39 -16.02 6.34
C LYS A 111 3.45 -14.98 6.94
N VAL A 112 3.91 -13.74 6.98
CA VAL A 112 3.09 -12.59 7.37
C VAL A 112 2.79 -11.77 6.13
N ASP A 113 1.50 -11.63 5.83
CA ASP A 113 0.96 -10.88 4.71
C ASP A 113 0.28 -9.61 5.24
N ILE A 114 0.69 -8.45 4.75
CA ILE A 114 0.10 -7.14 5.09
C ILE A 114 -0.59 -6.58 3.85
N GLN A 115 -1.85 -6.22 4.02
CA GLN A 115 -2.68 -5.54 3.04
C GLN A 115 -3.17 -4.23 3.65
N MET A 116 -3.21 -3.18 2.86
CA MET A 116 -3.67 -1.89 3.33
C MET A 116 -4.59 -1.24 2.31
N ASN A 117 -5.48 -0.39 2.79
CA ASN A 117 -6.20 0.53 1.93
C ASN A 117 -6.27 1.91 2.58
N CYS A 118 -6.37 2.93 1.73
CA CYS A 118 -6.64 4.29 2.16
C CYS A 118 -7.51 4.99 1.12
N LEU A 119 -8.09 6.13 1.48
CA LEU A 119 -8.76 6.98 0.49
C LEU A 119 -7.70 7.67 -0.38
N SER A 120 -7.92 7.73 -1.69
CA SER A 120 -7.18 8.50 -2.68
C SER A 120 -7.56 9.99 -2.60
N THR A 121 -6.78 10.86 -3.26
CA THR A 121 -7.15 12.27 -3.46
C THR A 121 -8.46 12.44 -4.24
N THR A 122 -8.85 11.45 -5.06
CA THR A 122 -10.14 11.46 -5.79
C THR A 122 -11.32 10.92 -4.98
N LEU A 123 -11.10 10.57 -3.70
CA LEU A 123 -12.05 9.87 -2.81
C LEU A 123 -12.33 8.40 -3.17
N ASP A 124 -11.62 7.84 -4.14
CA ASP A 124 -11.63 6.40 -4.40
C ASP A 124 -10.79 5.63 -3.37
N THR A 125 -10.97 4.31 -3.29
CA THR A 125 -10.13 3.46 -2.42
C THR A 125 -8.82 3.10 -3.14
N LEU A 126 -7.70 3.57 -2.61
CA LEU A 126 -6.37 3.16 -3.02
C LEU A 126 -5.97 1.89 -2.24
N TYR A 127 -5.78 0.79 -2.96
CA TYR A 127 -5.30 -0.47 -2.39
C TYR A 127 -3.78 -0.53 -2.43
N ILE A 128 -3.17 -0.77 -1.27
CA ILE A 128 -1.73 -0.86 -1.06
C ILE A 128 -1.43 -2.29 -0.62
N GLY A 129 -1.08 -3.12 -1.59
CA GLY A 129 -1.12 -4.58 -1.47
C GLY A 129 -2.54 -5.10 -1.68
N THR A 130 -2.68 -6.17 -2.46
CA THR A 130 -3.98 -6.81 -2.75
C THR A 130 -4.03 -8.19 -2.12
N SER A 131 -5.21 -8.81 -2.07
CA SER A 131 -5.34 -10.22 -1.66
C SER A 131 -4.47 -11.18 -2.49
N THR A 132 -4.22 -10.84 -3.74
CA THR A 132 -3.38 -11.62 -4.67
C THR A 132 -1.90 -11.24 -4.62
N LYS A 133 -1.57 -10.04 -4.15
CA LYS A 133 -0.21 -9.51 -4.05
C LYS A 133 -0.07 -8.66 -2.77
N PRO A 134 -0.12 -9.29 -1.58
CA PRO A 134 0.12 -8.59 -0.33
C PRO A 134 1.62 -8.27 -0.19
N PHE A 135 1.96 -7.38 0.74
CA PHE A 135 3.34 -7.30 1.21
C PHE A 135 3.60 -8.53 2.08
N SER A 136 4.46 -9.43 1.63
CA SER A 136 4.74 -10.69 2.31
C SER A 136 6.16 -10.71 2.87
N LYS A 137 6.32 -11.21 4.09
CA LYS A 137 7.62 -11.55 4.66
C LYS A 137 7.60 -12.92 5.30
N PHE A 138 8.70 -13.66 5.12
CA PHE A 138 8.88 -14.99 5.70
C PHE A 138 9.73 -14.90 6.96
N LEU A 139 9.23 -15.53 8.02
CA LEU A 139 9.87 -15.63 9.33
C LEU A 139 10.20 -17.10 9.58
N ILE A 140 11.36 -17.35 10.19
CA ILE A 140 11.85 -18.68 10.51
C ILE A 140 12.05 -18.77 12.01
N ASN A 141 11.51 -19.83 12.63
CA ASN A 141 11.77 -20.13 14.02
C ASN A 141 13.22 -20.61 14.18
N LYS A 142 14.06 -19.78 14.82
CA LYS A 142 15.47 -20.13 15.10
C LYS A 142 15.68 -20.84 16.44
N GLY A 143 14.61 -21.19 17.16
CA GLY A 143 14.69 -21.99 18.39
C GLY A 143 15.15 -21.21 19.62
N PHE A 144 14.77 -19.94 19.73
CA PHE A 144 14.93 -19.14 20.95
C PHE A 144 13.70 -19.29 21.85
#